data_AF-A0A015K5I5-F1
#
_entry.id   AF-A0A015K5I5-F1
#
_cell.length_a   1.000
_cell.length_b   1.000
_cell.length_c   1.000
_cell.angle_alpha   90.00
_cell.angle_beta   90.00
_cell.angle_gamma   90.00
#
_symmetry.space_group_name_H-M   'P 1'
#
loop_
_entity.id
_entity.type
_entity.pdbx_description
1 polymer ?
#
loop_
_entity_poly.entity_id
_entity_poly.type
_entity_poly.pdbx_seq_one_letter_code
_entity_poly.pdbx_strand_id
1 'polypeptide(L)'
;MLNSILERQPRKITLDRIKYSEDNEIKFSNDRNIIANITNSHFQNIGLKDTSKNKFDENIGFNPYWNRIYLQRPNIPQEALDTLCNPINKEELIDILKTLPNNKAPGISKLTYKIFKKLLSRFLDELVYLYNFIIEQGVIPDSWQKALLYLILKPQWWDNDIKYTRSIVLLEVARKILTKIFNDRLQAWS
;
A
#
# COMPACT_ATOMS: atom_id res chain seq x y z
N MET A 1 -20.07 -23.46 -1.81
CA MET A 1 -20.66 -23.92 -0.53
C MET A 1 -20.93 -22.75 0.44
N LEU A 2 -19.92 -21.98 0.90
CA LEU A 2 -20.14 -20.86 1.84
C LEU A 2 -21.10 -19.75 1.36
N ASN A 3 -20.99 -19.30 0.11
CA ASN A 3 -21.88 -18.24 -0.43
C ASN A 3 -23.34 -18.69 -0.57
N SER A 4 -23.57 -19.99 -0.74
CA SER A 4 -24.91 -20.59 -0.85
C SER A 4 -25.60 -20.71 0.50
N ILE A 5 -24.83 -20.89 1.59
CA ILE A 5 -25.34 -20.98 2.96
C ILE A 5 -25.69 -19.60 3.51
N LEU A 6 -24.97 -18.56 3.08
CA LEU A 6 -25.16 -17.18 3.52
C LEU A 6 -26.08 -16.35 2.61
N GLU A 7 -26.63 -16.94 1.54
CA GLU A 7 -27.37 -16.25 0.46
C GLU A 7 -26.63 -15.01 -0.10
N ARG A 8 -25.30 -14.99 0.00
CA ARG A 8 -24.47 -13.86 -0.45
C ARG A 8 -24.11 -14.05 -1.91
N GLN A 9 -24.73 -13.29 -2.78
CA GLN A 9 -24.29 -13.16 -4.18
C GLN A 9 -23.09 -12.18 -4.23
N PRO A 10 -21.90 -12.60 -4.71
CA PRO A 10 -20.76 -11.69 -4.85
C PRO A 10 -21.11 -10.60 -5.87
N ARG A 11 -21.25 -9.36 -5.38
CA ARG A 11 -21.51 -8.20 -6.25
C ARG A 11 -20.23 -7.81 -6.98
N LYS A 12 -20.28 -7.82 -8.30
CA LYS A 12 -19.18 -7.36 -9.16
C LYS A 12 -19.49 -5.95 -9.65
N ILE A 13 -18.47 -5.09 -9.69
CA ILE A 13 -18.55 -3.85 -10.48
C ILE A 13 -17.91 -4.05 -11.84
N THR A 14 -18.54 -3.39 -12.80
CA THR A 14 -17.89 -2.96 -14.02
C THR A 14 -17.76 -1.45 -13.89
N LEU A 15 -16.53 -0.92 -13.99
CA LEU A 15 -16.29 0.52 -14.00
C LEU A 15 -16.43 1.03 -15.45
N ASP A 16 -17.64 0.93 -15.99
CA ASP A 16 -18.00 1.41 -17.34
C ASP A 16 -18.59 2.84 -17.31
N ARG A 17 -19.02 3.29 -16.13
CA ARG A 17 -19.59 4.63 -15.91
C ARG A 17 -19.12 5.20 -14.60
N ILE A 18 -18.98 6.52 -14.55
CA ILE A 18 -18.65 7.26 -13.34
C ILE A 18 -19.55 8.48 -13.20
N LYS A 19 -19.99 8.72 -11.97
CA LYS A 19 -20.68 9.92 -11.51
C LYS A 19 -19.63 10.86 -10.93
N TYR A 20 -19.65 12.11 -11.35
CA TYR A 20 -18.76 13.16 -10.85
C TYR A 20 -19.47 14.51 -10.79
N SER A 21 -18.89 15.45 -10.07
CA SER A 21 -19.42 16.81 -9.93
C SER A 21 -18.50 17.76 -10.68
N GLU A 22 -19.07 18.57 -11.56
CA GLU A 22 -18.38 19.64 -12.29
C GLU A 22 -19.30 20.86 -12.31
N ASP A 23 -18.80 22.03 -11.89
CA ASP A 23 -19.59 23.26 -11.77
C ASP A 23 -20.85 23.14 -10.89
N ASN A 24 -20.77 22.36 -9.81
CA ASN A 24 -21.90 21.99 -8.93
C ASN A 24 -23.02 21.19 -9.61
N GLU A 25 -22.82 20.74 -10.84
CA GLU A 25 -23.74 19.83 -11.53
C GLU A 25 -23.23 18.39 -11.48
N ILE A 26 -24.16 17.46 -11.28
CA ILE A 26 -23.86 16.03 -11.31
C ILE A 26 -23.82 15.59 -12.78
N LYS A 27 -22.65 15.12 -13.22
CA LYS A 27 -22.43 14.58 -14.57
C LYS A 27 -22.11 13.10 -14.51
N PHE A 28 -22.35 12.43 -15.63
CA PHE A 28 -22.00 11.03 -15.84
C PHE A 28 -21.12 10.91 -17.08
N SER A 29 -20.11 10.06 -17.03
CA SER A 29 -19.28 9.74 -18.18
C SER A 29 -19.10 8.24 -18.31
N ASN A 30 -19.07 7.77 -19.56
CA ASN A 30 -18.67 6.43 -19.96
C ASN A 30 -17.32 6.42 -20.71
N ASP A 31 -16.67 7.57 -20.84
CA ASP A 31 -15.35 7.69 -21.48
C ASP A 31 -14.27 7.10 -20.57
N ARG A 32 -13.46 6.19 -21.12
CA ARG A 32 -12.44 5.46 -20.38
C ARG A 32 -11.35 6.37 -19.80
N ASN A 33 -10.96 7.43 -20.51
CA ASN A 33 -9.94 8.38 -20.05
C ASN A 33 -10.50 9.25 -18.92
N ILE A 34 -11.75 9.72 -19.06
CA ILE A 34 -12.43 10.49 -18.02
C ILE A 34 -12.57 9.64 -16.75
N ILE A 35 -13.04 8.39 -16.88
CA ILE A 35 -13.14 7.44 -15.77
C ILE A 35 -11.78 7.25 -15.09
N ALA A 36 -10.72 7.01 -15.87
CA ALA A 36 -9.38 6.78 -15.33
C ALA A 36 -8.85 8.03 -14.59
N ASN A 37 -9.01 9.21 -15.16
CA ASN A 37 -8.54 10.47 -14.57
C ASN A 37 -9.26 10.78 -13.25
N ILE A 38 -10.59 10.69 -13.24
CA ILE A 38 -11.39 10.92 -12.02
C ILE A 38 -11.04 9.87 -10.96
N THR A 39 -10.92 8.59 -11.35
CA THR A 39 -10.56 7.52 -10.42
C THR A 39 -9.18 7.73 -9.80
N ASN A 40 -8.18 8.05 -10.62
CA ASN A 40 -6.82 8.32 -10.15
C ASN A 40 -6.80 9.54 -9.23
N SER A 41 -7.41 10.65 -9.64
CA SER A 41 -7.51 11.87 -8.84
C SER A 41 -8.20 11.60 -7.49
N HIS A 42 -9.31 10.86 -7.48
CA HIS A 42 -10.01 10.52 -6.25
C HIS A 42 -9.11 9.78 -5.26
N PHE A 43 -8.42 8.72 -5.69
CA PHE A 43 -7.62 7.89 -4.78
C PHE A 43 -6.21 8.44 -4.49
N GLN A 44 -5.67 9.32 -5.33
CA GLN A 44 -4.44 10.06 -5.01
C GLN A 44 -4.70 11.12 -3.94
N ASN A 45 -5.89 11.74 -3.96
CA ASN A 45 -6.24 12.82 -3.05
C ASN A 45 -7.02 12.35 -1.81
N ILE A 46 -7.36 11.06 -1.72
CA ILE A 46 -8.12 10.53 -0.59
C ILE A 46 -7.30 10.66 0.71
N GLY A 47 -7.82 11.46 1.65
CA GLY A 47 -7.15 11.68 2.94
C GLY A 47 -6.10 12.81 2.95
N LEU A 48 -5.96 13.59 1.88
CA LEU A 48 -5.13 14.81 1.92
C LEU A 48 -5.72 15.85 2.90
N LYS A 49 -4.82 16.59 3.57
CA LYS A 49 -5.16 17.62 4.56
C LYS A 49 -6.18 18.64 4.02
N ASP A 50 -6.08 19.01 2.75
CA ASP A 50 -6.94 20.04 2.14
C ASP A 50 -8.35 19.55 1.82
N THR A 51 -8.54 18.23 1.72
CA THR A 51 -9.82 17.59 1.38
C THR A 51 -10.59 17.08 2.60
N SER A 52 -9.96 17.01 3.79
CA SER A 52 -10.56 16.43 4.99
C SER A 52 -10.98 17.52 5.98
N LYS A 53 -12.26 17.51 6.35
CA LYS A 53 -12.79 18.35 7.46
C LYS A 53 -12.17 18.00 8.82
N ASN A 54 -11.68 16.77 8.97
CA ASN A 54 -11.06 16.27 10.20
C ASN A 54 -9.53 16.21 10.08
N LYS A 55 -8.92 17.16 9.37
CA LYS A 55 -7.46 17.22 9.22
C LYS A 55 -6.79 17.43 10.57
N PHE A 56 -5.62 16.82 10.76
CA PHE A 56 -4.77 17.14 11.89
C PHE A 56 -4.33 18.60 11.79
N ASP A 57 -4.57 19.36 12.86
CA ASP A 57 -4.10 20.72 13.04
C ASP A 57 -3.01 20.70 14.11
N GLU A 58 -1.80 21.08 13.72
CA GLU A 58 -0.63 21.09 14.60
C GLU A 58 -0.81 22.04 15.79
N ASN A 59 -1.58 23.13 15.62
CA ASN A 59 -1.85 24.08 16.70
C ASN A 59 -2.83 23.51 17.75
N ILE A 60 -3.72 22.61 17.33
CA ILE A 60 -4.69 21.96 18.21
C ILE A 60 -4.09 20.67 18.81
N GLY A 61 -3.22 20.00 18.05
CA GLY A 61 -2.61 18.73 18.41
C GLY A 61 -3.59 17.56 18.40
N PHE A 62 -3.19 16.45 19.00
CA PHE A 62 -4.07 15.30 19.17
C PHE A 62 -5.07 15.55 20.32
N ASN A 63 -6.28 15.04 20.17
CA ASN A 63 -7.20 14.87 21.29
C ASN A 63 -6.48 14.15 22.46
N PRO A 64 -6.74 14.51 23.73
CA PRO A 64 -6.09 13.93 24.91
C PRO A 64 -6.00 12.39 24.94
N TYR A 65 -7.04 11.69 24.47
CA TYR A 65 -7.06 10.23 24.34
C TYR A 65 -5.93 9.72 23.44
N TRP A 66 -5.79 10.30 22.25
CA TRP A 66 -4.77 9.91 21.27
C TRP A 66 -3.39 10.41 21.68
N ASN A 67 -3.31 11.60 22.28
CA ASN A 67 -2.04 12.16 22.74
C ASN A 67 -1.29 11.14 23.62
N ARG A 68 -1.97 10.53 24.59
CA ARG A 68 -1.40 9.49 25.46
C ARG A 68 -0.86 8.27 24.70
N ILE A 69 -1.48 7.87 23.60
CA ILE A 69 -1.09 6.68 22.80
C ILE A 69 0.14 6.99 21.95
N TYR A 70 0.23 8.20 21.41
CA TYR A 70 1.30 8.64 20.51
C TYR A 70 2.48 9.34 21.22
N LEU A 71 2.47 9.42 22.56
CA LEU A 71 3.64 9.87 23.31
C LEU A 71 4.84 8.99 22.97
N GLN A 72 6.01 9.64 22.79
CA GLN A 72 7.26 8.93 22.58
C GLN A 72 7.48 7.96 23.75
N ARG A 73 7.75 6.69 23.43
CA ARG A 73 8.12 5.71 24.46
C ARG A 73 9.46 6.13 25.08
N PRO A 74 9.52 6.34 26.40
CA PRO A 74 10.79 6.53 27.07
C PRO A 74 11.62 5.24 26.98
N ASN A 75 12.95 5.37 26.88
CA ASN A 75 13.92 4.27 26.94
C ASN A 75 13.85 3.26 25.78
N ILE A 76 13.73 3.73 24.53
CA ILE A 76 13.98 2.85 23.37
C ILE A 76 15.48 2.49 23.37
N PRO A 77 15.85 1.19 23.38
CA PRO A 77 17.25 0.79 23.32
C PRO A 77 17.90 1.30 22.02
N GLN A 78 19.11 1.84 22.10
CA GLN A 78 19.85 2.31 20.91
C GLN A 78 20.03 1.18 19.89
N GLU A 79 20.27 -0.04 20.37
CA GLU A 79 20.36 -1.25 19.55
C GLU A 79 19.11 -1.48 18.68
N ALA A 80 17.93 -1.09 19.16
CA ALA A 80 16.69 -1.21 18.39
C ALA A 80 16.65 -0.26 17.19
N LEU A 81 17.16 0.96 17.38
CA LEU A 81 17.29 1.96 16.32
C LEU A 81 18.35 1.53 15.30
N ASP A 82 19.50 1.07 15.80
CA ASP A 82 20.61 0.63 14.96
C ASP A 82 20.21 -0.59 14.12
N THR A 83 19.52 -1.56 14.73
CA THR A 83 19.00 -2.76 14.03
C THR A 83 18.13 -2.38 12.83
N LEU A 84 17.31 -1.35 12.93
CA LEU A 84 16.42 -0.94 11.85
C LEU A 84 17.20 -0.43 10.63
N CYS A 85 18.28 0.31 10.87
CA CYS A 85 19.10 0.97 9.85
C CYS A 85 20.32 0.15 9.39
N ASN A 86 20.62 -0.97 10.05
CA ASN A 86 21.75 -1.81 9.68
C ASN A 86 21.67 -2.27 8.22
N PRO A 87 22.82 -2.38 7.51
CA PRO A 87 22.85 -2.95 6.17
C PRO A 87 22.20 -4.33 6.15
N ILE A 88 21.37 -4.57 5.16
CA ILE A 88 20.78 -5.88 4.86
C ILE A 88 21.88 -6.76 4.28
N ASN A 89 21.99 -7.98 4.80
CA ASN A 89 22.86 -9.00 4.22
C ASN A 89 22.06 -9.99 3.37
N LYS A 90 22.78 -10.83 2.63
CA LYS A 90 22.17 -11.76 1.69
C LYS A 90 21.41 -12.88 2.39
N GLU A 91 21.93 -13.36 3.52
CA GLU A 91 21.34 -14.41 4.33
C GLU A 91 19.97 -13.98 4.86
N GLU A 92 19.88 -12.75 5.38
CA GLU A 92 18.64 -12.11 5.82
C GLU A 92 17.63 -12.05 4.68
N LEU A 93 18.03 -11.59 3.49
CA LEU A 93 17.15 -11.57 2.32
C LEU A 93 16.66 -12.98 1.96
N ILE A 94 17.54 -13.98 1.96
CA ILE A 94 17.19 -15.37 1.65
C ILE A 94 16.17 -15.91 2.65
N ASP A 95 16.37 -15.67 3.94
CA ASP A 95 15.48 -16.13 4.99
C ASP A 95 14.11 -15.46 4.90
N ILE A 96 14.08 -14.16 4.63
CA ILE A 96 12.84 -13.44 4.35
C ILE A 96 12.11 -14.05 3.16
N LEU A 97 12.80 -14.30 2.05
CA LEU A 97 12.20 -14.90 0.85
C LEU A 97 11.59 -16.27 1.14
N LYS A 98 12.17 -17.09 2.02
CA LYS A 98 11.59 -18.38 2.43
C LYS A 98 10.22 -18.19 3.08
N THR A 99 10.04 -17.18 3.93
CA THR A 99 8.77 -16.91 4.65
C THR A 99 7.65 -16.38 3.75
N LEU A 100 7.96 -15.81 2.58
CA LEU A 100 6.96 -15.13 1.76
C LEU A 100 5.93 -16.11 1.15
N PRO A 101 4.64 -15.76 1.09
CA PRO A 101 3.61 -16.59 0.46
C PRO A 101 3.75 -16.61 -1.07
N ASN A 102 3.47 -17.75 -1.72
CA ASN A 102 3.64 -17.89 -3.18
C ASN A 102 2.50 -17.25 -4.00
N ASN A 103 1.26 -17.23 -3.49
CA ASN A 103 0.06 -16.92 -4.26
C ASN A 103 -0.42 -15.47 -4.06
N LYS A 104 0.51 -14.51 -4.01
CA LYS A 104 0.16 -13.09 -3.89
C LYS A 104 0.22 -12.41 -5.25
N ALA A 105 -0.67 -11.43 -5.43
CA ALA A 105 -0.76 -10.67 -6.66
C ALA A 105 0.49 -9.78 -6.86
N PRO A 106 1.07 -9.76 -8.07
CA PRO A 106 2.22 -8.92 -8.38
C PRO A 106 1.81 -7.46 -8.60
N GLY A 107 2.81 -6.57 -8.65
CA GLY A 107 2.65 -5.18 -9.08
C GLY A 107 2.62 -5.03 -10.60
N ILE A 108 3.02 -3.84 -11.08
CA ILE A 108 3.07 -3.48 -12.51
C ILE A 108 4.06 -4.35 -13.27
N SER A 109 5.21 -4.68 -12.66
CA SER A 109 6.26 -5.52 -13.25
C SER A 109 5.82 -6.96 -13.50
N LYS A 110 4.70 -7.39 -12.91
CA LYS A 110 4.20 -8.79 -12.91
C LYS A 110 5.15 -9.78 -12.24
N LEU A 111 6.22 -9.33 -11.58
CA LEU A 111 7.12 -10.18 -10.81
C LEU A 111 6.44 -10.63 -9.51
N THR A 112 6.44 -11.93 -9.26
CA THR A 112 5.83 -12.55 -8.06
C THR A 112 6.89 -13.00 -7.08
N TYR A 113 6.53 -13.23 -5.82
CA TYR A 113 7.46 -13.80 -4.83
C TYR A 113 8.10 -15.11 -5.28
N LYS A 114 7.38 -15.93 -6.05
CA LYS A 114 7.90 -17.18 -6.62
C LYS A 114 9.12 -16.96 -7.54
N ILE A 115 9.15 -15.83 -8.26
CA ILE A 115 10.31 -15.47 -9.09
C ILE A 115 11.49 -15.10 -8.20
N PHE A 116 11.28 -14.24 -7.20
CA PHE A 116 12.34 -13.83 -6.27
C PHE A 116 12.97 -15.00 -5.51
N LYS A 117 12.15 -15.97 -5.06
CA LYS A 117 12.63 -17.21 -4.41
C LYS A 117 13.50 -18.10 -5.33
N LYS A 118 13.41 -17.91 -6.64
CA LYS A 118 14.13 -18.71 -7.65
C LYS A 118 15.25 -17.91 -8.35
N LEU A 119 15.50 -16.67 -7.93
CA LEU A 119 16.57 -15.87 -8.49
C LEU A 119 17.92 -16.54 -8.23
N LEU A 120 18.82 -16.41 -9.20
CA LEU A 120 20.21 -16.81 -9.02
C LEU A 120 20.87 -15.93 -7.98
N SER A 121 21.87 -16.50 -7.30
CA SER A 121 22.66 -15.84 -6.24
C SER A 121 23.08 -14.42 -6.61
N ARG A 122 23.59 -14.19 -7.83
CA ARG A 122 24.00 -12.87 -8.33
C ARG A 122 22.89 -11.81 -8.31
N PHE A 123 21.65 -12.18 -8.60
CA PHE A 123 20.54 -11.23 -8.63
C PHE A 123 20.07 -10.87 -7.22
N LEU A 124 20.29 -11.77 -6.25
CA LEU A 124 20.07 -11.44 -4.84
C LEU A 124 21.10 -10.43 -4.35
N ASP A 125 22.35 -10.51 -4.82
CA ASP A 125 23.38 -9.51 -4.51
C ASP A 125 22.99 -8.12 -5.02
N GLU A 126 22.49 -8.03 -6.26
CA GLU A 126 21.97 -6.76 -6.81
C GLU A 126 20.78 -6.20 -6.02
N LEU A 127 19.89 -7.08 -5.53
CA LEU A 127 18.77 -6.65 -4.70
C LEU A 127 19.23 -6.14 -3.33
N VAL A 128 20.21 -6.80 -2.71
CA VAL A 128 20.82 -6.34 -1.46
C VAL A 128 21.49 -4.99 -1.66
N TYR A 129 22.27 -4.84 -2.74
CA TYR A 129 22.88 -3.56 -3.10
C TYR A 129 21.83 -2.45 -3.24
N LEU A 130 20.76 -2.70 -4.00
CA LEU A 130 19.66 -1.75 -4.16
C LEU A 130 19.01 -1.39 -2.82
N TYR A 131 18.73 -2.38 -1.96
CA TYR A 131 18.08 -2.12 -0.68
C TYR A 131 18.97 -1.32 0.28
N ASN A 132 20.27 -1.62 0.32
CA ASN A 132 21.21 -0.87 1.14
C ASN A 132 21.41 0.56 0.62
N PHE A 133 21.43 0.75 -0.69
CA PHE A 133 21.43 2.08 -1.30
C PHE A 133 20.17 2.88 -0.90
N ILE A 134 19.00 2.25 -0.92
CA ILE A 134 17.73 2.87 -0.48
C ILE A 134 17.80 3.28 1.00
N ILE A 135 18.37 2.43 1.87
CA ILE A 135 18.52 2.72 3.31
C ILE A 135 19.47 3.91 3.52
N GLU A 136 20.63 3.87 2.87
CA GLU A 136 21.68 4.88 3.05
C GLU A 136 21.26 6.25 2.52
N GLN A 137 20.64 6.29 1.33
CA GLN A 137 20.28 7.53 0.65
C GLN A 137 18.88 8.04 1.03
N GLY A 138 18.04 7.20 1.65
CA GLY A 138 16.66 7.53 1.99
C GLY A 138 15.75 7.75 0.77
N VAL A 139 16.12 7.25 -0.41
CA VAL A 139 15.35 7.40 -1.66
C VAL A 139 14.85 6.06 -2.17
N ILE A 140 13.63 6.02 -2.72
CA ILE A 140 13.06 4.83 -3.35
C ILE A 140 12.93 5.03 -4.87
N PRO A 141 12.99 3.96 -5.67
CA PRO A 141 12.78 4.07 -7.12
C PRO A 141 11.41 4.66 -7.47
N ASP A 142 11.36 5.57 -8.45
CA ASP A 142 10.10 6.16 -8.94
C ASP A 142 9.10 5.11 -9.43
N SER A 143 9.60 4.01 -9.99
CA SER A 143 8.77 2.87 -10.41
C SER A 143 8.01 2.24 -9.25
N TRP A 144 8.54 2.28 -8.03
CA TRP A 144 7.90 1.75 -6.82
C TRP A 144 6.82 2.68 -6.23
N GLN A 145 6.77 3.93 -6.70
CA GLN A 145 5.71 4.88 -6.37
C GLN A 145 4.47 4.67 -7.25
N LYS A 146 4.60 3.93 -8.36
CA LYS A 146 3.50 3.52 -9.21
C LYS A 146 2.88 2.21 -8.71
N ALA A 147 1.58 2.03 -8.92
CA ALA A 147 0.88 0.83 -8.52
C ALA A 147 -0.38 0.57 -9.37
N LEU A 148 -0.87 -0.67 -9.36
CA LEU A 148 -2.13 -1.01 -10.00
C LEU A 148 -3.28 -0.83 -9.01
N LEU A 149 -4.28 -0.03 -9.39
CA LEU A 149 -5.48 0.21 -8.61
C LEU A 149 -6.61 -0.73 -9.06
N TYR A 150 -7.15 -1.48 -8.09
CA TYR A 150 -8.33 -2.33 -8.26
C TYR A 150 -9.43 -1.87 -7.31
N LEU A 151 -10.67 -1.86 -7.79
CA LEU A 151 -11.81 -1.40 -7.01
C LEU A 151 -12.67 -2.59 -6.58
N ILE A 152 -13.09 -2.58 -5.32
CA ILE A 152 -14.04 -3.52 -4.73
C ILE A 152 -15.24 -2.75 -4.22
N LEU A 153 -16.45 -3.22 -4.51
CA LEU A 153 -17.66 -2.62 -3.98
C LEU A 153 -17.71 -2.67 -2.45
N LYS A 154 -18.11 -1.55 -1.84
CA LYS A 154 -18.66 -1.56 -0.49
C LYS A 154 -20.07 -2.18 -0.52
N PRO A 155 -20.66 -2.54 0.65
CA PRO A 155 -21.98 -3.16 0.70
C PRO A 155 -23.13 -2.29 0.14
N GLN A 156 -22.90 -0.98 -0.01
CA GLN A 156 -23.88 -0.04 -0.56
C GLN A 156 -24.10 -0.26 -2.07
N TRP A 157 -25.17 0.36 -2.59
CA TRP A 157 -25.41 0.43 -4.02
C TRP A 157 -24.30 1.24 -4.72
N TRP A 158 -23.86 0.79 -5.90
CA TRP A 158 -22.74 1.39 -6.63
C TRP A 158 -22.99 2.84 -7.02
N ASP A 159 -24.20 3.17 -7.49
CA ASP A 159 -24.62 4.50 -7.95
C ASP A 159 -23.65 5.20 -8.94
N ASN A 160 -22.75 4.45 -9.58
CA ASN A 160 -21.63 4.98 -10.35
C ASN A 160 -20.71 5.93 -9.56
N ASP A 161 -20.79 5.93 -8.23
CA ASP A 161 -20.05 6.85 -7.37
C ASP A 161 -18.86 6.14 -6.74
N ILE A 162 -17.67 6.61 -7.10
CA ILE A 162 -16.39 6.03 -6.73
C ILE A 162 -16.22 5.90 -5.20
N LYS A 163 -16.88 6.76 -4.40
CA LYS A 163 -16.81 6.71 -2.93
C LYS A 163 -17.38 5.42 -2.34
N TYR A 164 -18.24 4.71 -3.08
CA TYR A 164 -18.81 3.43 -2.69
C TYR A 164 -17.91 2.23 -3.04
N THR A 165 -16.64 2.49 -3.40
CA THR A 165 -15.63 1.45 -3.58
C THR A 165 -14.54 1.51 -2.52
N ARG A 166 -13.86 0.38 -2.35
CA ARG A 166 -12.59 0.24 -1.64
C ARG A 166 -11.51 0.01 -2.67
N SER A 167 -10.46 0.81 -2.62
CA SER A 167 -9.25 0.59 -3.41
C SER A 167 -8.42 -0.57 -2.82
N ILE A 168 -7.99 -1.48 -3.68
CA ILE A 168 -6.85 -2.36 -3.47
C ILE A 168 -5.75 -1.89 -4.38
N VAL A 169 -4.58 -1.61 -3.81
CA VAL A 169 -3.41 -1.16 -4.55
C VAL A 169 -2.37 -2.26 -4.58
N LEU A 170 -1.99 -2.71 -5.77
CA LEU A 170 -0.94 -3.71 -5.94
C LEU A 170 0.41 -3.02 -6.14
N LEU A 171 1.21 -3.00 -5.07
CA LEU A 171 2.57 -2.47 -5.10
C LEU A 171 3.57 -3.46 -5.72
N GLU A 172 4.69 -2.92 -6.16
CA GLU A 172 5.86 -3.69 -6.61
C GLU A 172 6.33 -4.69 -5.55
N VAL A 173 6.68 -5.89 -6.01
CA VAL A 173 7.03 -6.99 -5.10
C VAL A 173 8.38 -6.75 -4.43
N ALA A 174 9.37 -6.19 -5.13
CA ALA A 174 10.64 -5.81 -4.53
C ALA A 174 10.45 -4.80 -3.38
N ARG A 175 9.57 -3.80 -3.54
CA ARG A 175 9.17 -2.89 -2.46
C ARG A 175 8.59 -3.63 -1.27
N LYS A 176 7.68 -4.57 -1.50
CA LYS A 176 7.04 -5.36 -0.44
C LYS A 176 8.06 -6.22 0.33
N ILE A 177 9.07 -6.76 -0.36
CA ILE A 177 10.16 -7.53 0.28
C ILE A 177 10.93 -6.62 1.25
N LEU A 178 11.35 -5.43 0.79
CA LEU A 178 12.03 -4.46 1.66
C LEU A 178 11.16 -4.07 2.86
N THR A 179 9.87 -3.79 2.65
CA THR A 179 8.95 -3.50 3.77
C THR A 179 8.82 -4.67 4.74
N LYS A 180 8.86 -5.93 4.27
CA LYS A 180 8.84 -7.11 5.14
C LYS A 180 10.09 -7.19 6.02
N ILE A 181 11.26 -6.86 5.47
CA ILE A 181 12.53 -6.81 6.23
C ILE A 181 12.39 -5.82 7.39
N PHE A 182 11.97 -4.58 7.12
CA PHE A 182 11.77 -3.58 8.16
C PHE A 182 10.72 -3.99 9.19
N ASN A 183 9.62 -4.58 8.73
CA ASN A 183 8.57 -5.04 9.64
C ASN A 183 9.09 -6.12 10.60
N ASP A 184 9.92 -7.05 10.12
CA ASP A 184 10.47 -8.12 10.96
C ASP A 184 11.48 -7.58 11.96
N ARG A 185 12.33 -6.64 11.53
CA ARG A 185 13.24 -5.92 12.43
C ARG A 185 12.48 -5.16 13.52
N LEU A 186 11.39 -4.47 13.17
CA LEU A 186 10.54 -3.77 14.14
C LEU A 186 9.85 -4.74 15.10
N GLN A 187 9.36 -5.87 14.60
CA GLN A 187 8.64 -6.86 15.39
C GLN A 187 9.55 -7.58 16.40
N ALA A 188 10.86 -7.63 16.16
CA ALA A 188 11.83 -8.14 17.13
C ALA A 188 11.85 -7.32 18.45
N TRP A 189 11.34 -6.09 18.44
CA TRP A 189 11.31 -5.16 19.57
C TRP A 189 9.91 -4.82 20.08
N SER A 190 8.86 -5.45 19.52
CA SER A 190 7.45 -5.22 19.87
C SER A 190 6.94 -6.21 20.90
#